data_AF-A0A8B9MAA4-F1
#
_entry.id   AF-A0A8B9MAA4-F1
#
_cell.length_a   1.000
_cell.length_b   1.000
_cell.length_c   1.000
_cell.angle_alpha   90.00
_cell.angle_beta   90.00
_cell.angle_gamma   90.00
#
_symmetry.space_group_name_H-M   'P 1'
#
loop_
_entity.id
_entity.type
_entity.pdbx_description
1 polymer ?
#
loop_
_entity_poly.entity_id
_entity_poly.type
_entity_poly.pdbx_seq_one_letter_code
_entity_poly.pdbx_strand_id
1 'polypeptide(L)'
;MPQLASEEFVIKVWCNKLLYVPQLFFAFVNEEKFSENGWMVYNPMSEYRRQGLPNERWRVTFINEHYGLCDTYPSLLVVPYNATDDDLKKVAAFRSRNRIPVLSWIHPETQAVIMRCSQPLVGMGGKRNKDDERYLDIIREANGQISKLTIYDARPNVNAVANKATGGGYEGEDAYPNAELFFLDIHNIHVMRESLKKLKDIVYPNVEESHWLSSLESTHWLEHIKLVLTGAIQVADKVSSGRSSVVVHCSDGWDRTAQLTSLAMLMLDSYYRTIEGFEVLVQKEWISFGHKFASRIGHGDKNHADADRSPIFLQFIDCVWQMSKQFPTAFEFNEQFLITILDHLYSCRFGTFLYNSESVREKEKVTEKTLSLWSLINSEKSKYTNPFYTKELNRALYPVASMRHLELWVNYYIRWNPRIRQQQPNPVEQRYMELLALRDDYIRRLEELQITNNSKIPNSSASSASPSQMMSQVQTHF
;
A
#
# COMPACT_ATOMS: atom_id res chain seq x y z
N MET A 1 11.07 7.42 -34.86
CA MET A 1 10.92 8.70 -34.13
C MET A 1 9.83 9.58 -34.74
N PRO A 2 8.54 9.29 -34.49
CA PRO A 2 7.57 10.39 -34.42
C PRO A 2 6.58 10.35 -33.24
N GLN A 3 6.64 9.36 -32.33
CA GLN A 3 5.65 9.23 -31.23
C GLN A 3 5.97 10.03 -29.96
N LEU A 4 7.22 10.44 -29.73
CA LEU A 4 7.58 11.24 -28.54
C LEU A 4 7.26 12.75 -28.70
N ALA A 5 7.10 13.23 -29.93
CA ALA A 5 6.81 14.63 -30.19
C ALA A 5 5.33 15.00 -29.95
N SER A 6 4.41 14.02 -29.91
CA SER A 6 2.98 14.29 -29.69
C SER A 6 2.64 14.56 -28.22
N GLU A 7 3.35 13.96 -27.26
CA GLU A 7 3.08 14.17 -25.83
C GLU A 7 3.59 15.53 -25.32
N GLU A 8 4.79 15.96 -25.73
CA GLU A 8 5.32 17.29 -25.36
C GLU A 8 4.53 18.45 -25.98
N PHE A 9 3.95 18.25 -27.17
CA PHE A 9 3.17 19.28 -27.85
C PHE A 9 1.78 19.47 -27.22
N VAL A 10 1.16 18.38 -26.74
CA VAL A 10 -0.11 18.43 -25.98
C VAL A 10 0.08 19.20 -24.66
N ILE A 11 1.21 19.02 -23.99
CA ILE A 11 1.51 19.75 -22.74
C ILE A 11 1.70 21.26 -22.98
N LYS A 12 2.42 21.66 -24.04
CA LYS A 12 2.71 23.09 -24.32
C LYS A 12 1.54 23.89 -24.87
N VAL A 13 0.70 23.32 -25.74
CA VAL A 13 -0.41 24.05 -26.38
C VAL A 13 -1.57 24.31 -25.41
N TRP A 14 -1.73 23.48 -24.38
CA TRP A 14 -2.88 23.57 -23.45
C TRP A 14 -2.68 24.52 -22.26
N CYS A 15 -1.44 24.86 -21.89
CA CYS A 15 -1.19 25.87 -20.84
C CYS A 15 -1.82 27.25 -21.16
N ASN A 16 -2.04 27.57 -22.44
CA ASN A 16 -2.57 28.88 -22.85
C ASN A 16 -4.10 29.01 -22.79
N LYS A 17 -4.88 27.92 -22.63
CA LYS A 17 -6.36 27.98 -22.58
C LYS A 17 -6.96 28.04 -21.16
N LEU A 18 -6.14 27.93 -20.11
CA LEU A 18 -6.58 27.82 -18.70
C LEU A 18 -6.68 29.16 -17.96
N LEU A 19 -6.58 30.30 -18.64
CA LEU A 19 -6.43 31.61 -17.98
C LEU A 19 -7.69 32.16 -17.27
N TYR A 20 -8.86 31.52 -17.39
CA TYR A 20 -10.12 32.03 -16.79
C TYR A 20 -11.11 30.95 -16.31
N VAL A 21 -10.62 29.77 -15.94
CA VAL A 21 -11.46 28.72 -15.33
C VAL A 21 -10.93 28.46 -13.92
N PRO A 22 -11.78 28.36 -12.87
CA PRO A 22 -11.33 27.86 -11.57
C PRO A 22 -10.53 26.58 -11.80
N GLN A 23 -9.31 26.54 -11.27
CA GLN A 23 -8.25 25.66 -11.76
C GLN A 23 -8.66 24.17 -11.71
N LEU A 24 -9.23 23.68 -12.80
CA LEU A 24 -9.77 22.34 -12.92
C LEU A 24 -8.59 21.41 -13.27
N PHE A 25 -8.34 20.39 -12.43
CA PHE A 25 -7.29 19.40 -12.74
C PHE A 25 -7.58 18.71 -14.07
N PHE A 26 -6.52 18.35 -14.83
CA PHE A 26 -6.68 17.65 -16.11
C PHE A 26 -7.56 16.40 -16.00
N ALA A 27 -7.51 15.69 -14.87
CA ALA A 27 -8.37 14.54 -14.57
C ALA A 27 -9.88 14.76 -14.80
N PHE A 28 -10.40 15.99 -14.63
CA PHE A 28 -11.83 16.32 -14.81
C PHE A 28 -12.20 16.70 -16.25
N VAL A 29 -11.20 16.91 -17.11
CA VAL A 29 -11.39 17.14 -18.54
C VAL A 29 -10.84 16.00 -19.39
N ASN A 30 -10.37 14.94 -18.74
CA ASN A 30 -9.85 13.76 -19.41
C ASN A 30 -11.01 12.89 -19.93
N GLU A 31 -11.13 12.79 -21.26
CA GLU A 31 -12.19 12.06 -21.96
C GLU A 31 -11.71 10.71 -22.56
N GLU A 32 -10.53 10.24 -22.16
CA GLU A 32 -10.03 8.93 -22.58
C GLU A 32 -10.99 7.78 -22.21
N LYS A 33 -10.92 6.69 -22.98
CA LYS A 33 -11.78 5.51 -22.77
C LYS A 33 -10.95 4.27 -22.56
N PHE A 34 -11.31 3.51 -21.54
CA PHE A 34 -10.71 2.24 -21.16
C PHE A 34 -11.77 1.14 -21.18
N SER A 35 -11.34 -0.11 -21.39
CA SER A 35 -12.24 -1.27 -21.31
C SER A 35 -12.70 -1.56 -19.88
N GLU A 36 -11.88 -1.20 -18.89
CA GLU A 36 -12.13 -1.46 -17.48
C GLU A 36 -12.52 -0.17 -16.73
N ASN A 37 -13.45 -0.27 -15.79
CA ASN A 37 -13.73 0.80 -14.84
C ASN A 37 -12.97 0.58 -13.52
N GLY A 38 -11.81 1.22 -13.41
CA GLY A 38 -10.92 1.11 -12.26
C GLY A 38 -11.49 1.68 -10.96
N TRP A 39 -12.61 2.40 -10.97
CA TRP A 39 -13.29 2.77 -9.72
C TRP A 39 -13.97 1.59 -9.05
N MET A 40 -14.21 0.50 -9.79
CA MET A 40 -14.86 -0.72 -9.27
C MET A 40 -13.89 -1.67 -8.57
N VAL A 41 -12.59 -1.42 -8.61
CA VAL A 41 -11.57 -2.34 -8.06
C VAL A 41 -11.71 -2.54 -6.55
N TYR A 42 -12.18 -1.51 -5.83
CA TYR A 42 -12.29 -1.54 -4.38
C TYR A 42 -13.73 -1.36 -3.92
N ASN A 43 -14.23 -2.36 -3.21
CA ASN A 43 -15.46 -2.27 -2.43
C ASN A 43 -15.13 -2.65 -0.97
N PRO A 44 -15.32 -1.74 0.01
CA PRO A 44 -14.92 -2.00 1.39
C PRO A 44 -15.55 -3.27 1.98
N MET A 45 -16.85 -3.51 1.71
CA MET A 45 -17.56 -4.67 2.24
C MET A 45 -17.08 -5.98 1.59
N SER A 46 -16.77 -5.97 0.29
CA SER A 46 -16.16 -7.13 -0.38
C SER A 46 -14.78 -7.45 0.19
N GLU A 47 -13.96 -6.43 0.46
CA GLU A 47 -12.64 -6.63 1.06
C GLU A 47 -12.73 -7.16 2.49
N TYR A 48 -13.61 -6.61 3.32
CA TYR A 48 -13.86 -7.16 4.66
C TYR A 48 -14.37 -8.60 4.60
N ARG A 49 -15.30 -8.91 3.66
CA ARG A 49 -15.79 -10.29 3.47
C ARG A 49 -14.68 -11.24 3.05
N ARG A 50 -13.74 -10.82 2.19
CA ARG A 50 -12.56 -11.62 1.80
C ARG A 50 -11.72 -12.00 3.02
N GLN A 51 -11.61 -11.10 4.00
CA GLN A 51 -10.92 -11.35 5.27
C GLN A 51 -11.74 -12.11 6.31
N GLY A 52 -12.98 -12.54 5.99
CA GLY A 52 -13.86 -13.25 6.93
C GLY A 52 -14.56 -12.34 7.95
N LEU A 53 -14.84 -11.09 7.56
CA LEU A 53 -15.52 -10.09 8.39
C LEU A 53 -16.88 -9.67 7.79
N PRO A 54 -17.86 -9.26 8.62
CA PRO A 54 -17.85 -9.33 10.08
C PRO A 54 -17.91 -10.78 10.60
N ASN A 55 -17.59 -10.97 11.88
CA ASN A 55 -17.67 -12.26 12.57
C ASN A 55 -18.08 -12.08 14.04
N GLU A 56 -17.99 -13.12 14.85
CA GLU A 56 -18.40 -13.10 16.27
C GLU A 56 -17.60 -12.11 17.14
N ARG A 57 -16.39 -11.73 16.70
CA ARG A 57 -15.47 -10.86 17.46
C ARG A 57 -15.39 -9.45 16.89
N TRP A 58 -15.75 -9.27 15.63
CA TRP A 58 -15.59 -8.02 14.89
C TRP A 58 -16.84 -7.65 14.11
N ARG A 59 -17.32 -6.42 14.28
CA ARG A 59 -18.49 -5.89 13.57
C ARG A 59 -18.10 -4.76 12.63
N VAL A 60 -18.85 -4.63 11.54
CA VAL A 60 -18.84 -3.41 10.71
C VAL A 60 -19.78 -2.40 11.37
N THR A 61 -19.32 -1.18 11.61
CA THR A 61 -20.13 -0.06 12.08
C THR A 61 -20.35 0.95 10.96
N PHE A 62 -21.54 1.56 10.97
CA PHE A 62 -21.97 2.61 10.06
C PHE A 62 -21.95 3.99 10.74
N ILE A 63 -21.44 4.10 11.97
CA ILE A 63 -21.34 5.38 12.71
C ILE A 63 -20.64 6.49 11.91
N ASN A 64 -19.73 6.11 10.99
CA ASN A 64 -18.99 7.06 10.16
C ASN A 64 -19.51 7.14 8.72
N GLU A 65 -20.68 6.60 8.39
CA GLU A 65 -21.24 6.58 7.02
C GLU A 65 -21.35 7.98 6.41
N HIS A 66 -21.59 8.99 7.25
CA HIS A 66 -21.62 10.40 6.86
C HIS A 66 -20.43 11.20 7.40
N TYR A 67 -19.33 10.52 7.74
CA TYR A 67 -18.07 11.13 8.20
C TYR A 67 -18.19 11.95 9.50
N GLY A 68 -19.26 11.76 10.26
CA GLY A 68 -19.54 12.53 11.48
C GLY A 68 -18.69 12.15 12.69
N LEU A 69 -18.15 10.92 12.72
CA LEU A 69 -17.22 10.50 13.77
C LEU A 69 -15.80 10.99 13.45
N CYS A 70 -15.32 10.72 12.23
CA CYS A 70 -14.01 11.10 11.74
C CYS A 70 -14.04 11.37 10.23
N ASP A 71 -13.79 12.62 9.85
CA ASP A 71 -13.85 13.14 8.47
C ASP A 71 -12.69 12.72 7.56
N THR A 72 -11.68 12.08 8.14
CA THR A 72 -10.49 11.57 7.45
C THR A 72 -10.40 10.05 7.45
N TYR A 73 -11.41 9.37 7.99
CA TYR A 73 -11.58 7.91 7.93
C TYR A 73 -12.60 7.52 6.86
N PRO A 74 -12.61 6.25 6.45
CA PRO A 74 -13.62 5.75 5.53
C PRO A 74 -15.01 5.73 6.19
N SER A 75 -16.02 5.69 5.35
CA SER A 75 -17.44 5.59 5.73
C SER A 75 -17.75 4.33 6.55
N LEU A 76 -17.11 3.20 6.22
CA LEU A 76 -17.26 1.92 6.90
C LEU A 76 -16.04 1.56 7.74
N LEU A 77 -16.27 1.29 9.03
CA LEU A 77 -15.21 0.92 9.98
C LEU A 77 -15.47 -0.47 10.56
N VAL A 78 -14.40 -1.23 10.79
CA VAL A 78 -14.47 -2.51 11.52
C VAL A 78 -13.87 -2.33 12.90
N VAL A 79 -14.65 -2.70 13.91
CA VAL A 79 -14.39 -2.50 15.34
C VAL A 79 -14.75 -3.77 16.12
N PRO A 80 -14.27 -3.94 17.36
CA PRO A 80 -14.66 -5.09 18.17
C PRO A 80 -16.19 -5.16 18.35
N TYR A 81 -16.74 -6.38 18.31
CA TYR A 81 -18.18 -6.62 18.41
C TYR A 81 -18.76 -6.02 19.70
N ASN A 82 -18.03 -6.15 20.81
CA ASN A 82 -18.46 -5.70 22.14
C ASN A 82 -18.29 -4.20 22.39
N ALA A 83 -17.70 -3.44 21.47
CA ALA A 83 -17.62 -1.99 21.60
C ALA A 83 -18.85 -1.35 20.96
N THR A 84 -19.65 -0.60 21.73
CA THR A 84 -20.85 0.08 21.19
C THR A 84 -20.48 1.36 20.46
N ASP A 85 -21.36 1.86 19.61
CA ASP A 85 -21.16 3.12 18.89
C ASP A 85 -21.00 4.33 19.83
N ASP A 86 -21.60 4.31 21.02
CA ASP A 86 -21.39 5.35 22.02
C ASP A 86 -20.01 5.25 22.69
N ASP A 87 -19.47 4.05 22.86
CA ASP A 87 -18.08 3.87 23.31
C ASP A 87 -17.12 4.45 22.26
N LEU A 88 -17.36 4.19 20.98
CA LEU A 88 -16.54 4.73 19.88
C LEU A 88 -16.47 6.26 19.90
N LYS A 89 -17.57 6.96 20.21
CA LYS A 89 -17.59 8.43 20.33
C LYS A 89 -16.69 8.93 21.46
N LYS A 90 -16.65 8.22 22.60
CA LYS A 90 -15.79 8.58 23.74
C LYS A 90 -14.32 8.29 23.47
N VAL A 91 -14.02 7.19 22.77
CA VAL A 91 -12.67 6.86 22.30
C VAL A 91 -12.20 7.91 21.27
N ALA A 92 -13.08 8.30 20.35
CA ALA A 92 -12.81 9.32 19.34
C ALA A 92 -12.39 10.65 19.96
N ALA A 93 -13.06 11.09 21.01
CA ALA A 93 -12.70 12.31 21.73
C ALA A 93 -11.28 12.31 22.34
N PHE A 94 -10.65 11.13 22.50
CA PHE A 94 -9.30 11.00 23.03
C PHE A 94 -8.23 10.69 21.98
N ARG A 95 -8.62 10.37 20.75
CA ARG A 95 -7.70 10.08 19.64
C ARG A 95 -7.58 11.30 18.75
N SER A 96 -6.37 11.68 18.38
CA SER A 96 -6.14 12.87 17.55
C SER A 96 -6.98 12.82 16.26
N ARG A 97 -7.73 13.90 15.99
CA ARG A 97 -8.63 13.99 14.83
C ARG A 97 -9.68 12.88 14.79
N ASN A 98 -10.05 12.34 15.94
CA ASN A 98 -11.03 11.27 16.10
C ASN A 98 -10.68 9.96 15.38
N ARG A 99 -9.41 9.76 15.03
CA ARG A 99 -8.94 8.56 14.31
C ARG A 99 -8.72 7.42 15.30
N ILE A 100 -9.82 6.79 15.69
CA ILE A 100 -9.87 5.67 16.65
C ILE A 100 -9.18 4.42 16.12
N PRO A 101 -8.78 3.47 17.00
CA PRO A 101 -8.26 2.18 16.55
C PRO A 101 -9.33 1.39 15.78
N VAL A 102 -9.05 1.08 14.52
CA VAL A 102 -9.92 0.29 13.64
C VAL A 102 -9.11 -0.77 12.90
N LEU A 103 -9.78 -1.84 12.46
CA LEU A 103 -9.14 -3.00 11.85
C LEU A 103 -8.67 -2.69 10.41
N SER A 104 -7.39 -2.94 10.16
CA SER A 104 -6.79 -2.94 8.81
C SER A 104 -6.77 -4.34 8.21
N TRP A 105 -6.36 -5.33 9.00
CA TRP A 105 -6.20 -6.71 8.56
C TRP A 105 -6.42 -7.71 9.70
N ILE A 106 -6.90 -8.91 9.37
CA ILE A 106 -7.04 -10.04 10.31
C ILE A 106 -6.39 -11.30 9.77
N HIS A 107 -5.65 -12.00 10.62
CA HIS A 107 -5.01 -13.26 10.27
C HIS A 107 -6.06 -14.37 10.13
N PRO A 108 -6.10 -15.10 8.98
CA PRO A 108 -7.16 -16.07 8.70
C PRO A 108 -7.23 -17.19 9.74
N GLU A 109 -6.08 -17.68 10.21
CA GLU A 109 -6.03 -18.77 11.20
C GLU A 109 -6.01 -18.30 12.65
N THR A 110 -5.11 -17.39 13.02
CA THR A 110 -4.88 -17.01 14.42
C THR A 110 -5.89 -15.99 14.95
N GLN A 111 -6.61 -15.31 14.05
CA GLN A 111 -7.50 -14.19 14.35
C GLN A 111 -6.79 -12.97 14.99
N ALA A 112 -5.46 -12.95 14.98
CA ALA A 112 -4.67 -11.76 15.34
C ALA A 112 -4.90 -10.65 14.33
N VAL A 113 -5.00 -9.40 14.80
CA VAL A 113 -5.34 -8.25 13.94
C VAL A 113 -4.25 -7.20 13.89
N ILE A 114 -4.19 -6.49 12.76
CA ILE A 114 -3.51 -5.20 12.65
C ILE A 114 -4.58 -4.11 12.78
N MET A 115 -4.49 -3.33 13.85
CA MET A 115 -5.30 -2.14 14.08
C MET A 115 -4.50 -0.88 13.75
N ARG A 116 -5.18 0.18 13.32
CA ARG A 116 -4.57 1.49 13.07
C ARG A 116 -5.31 2.63 13.72
N CYS A 117 -4.58 3.63 14.19
CA CYS A 117 -5.12 4.86 14.77
C CYS A 117 -4.16 6.05 14.68
N SER A 118 -4.59 7.18 15.24
CA SER A 118 -3.74 8.30 15.62
C SER A 118 -3.28 8.21 17.08
N GLN A 119 -2.36 9.10 17.47
CA GLN A 119 -1.91 9.21 18.86
C GLN A 119 -3.05 9.53 19.84
N PRO A 120 -2.93 9.08 21.11
CA PRO A 120 -3.80 9.52 22.19
C PRO A 120 -3.52 10.98 22.61
N LEU A 121 -4.54 11.68 23.09
CA LEU A 121 -4.50 13.08 23.53
C LEU A 121 -4.16 13.20 25.03
N VAL A 122 -3.03 12.60 25.42
CA VAL A 122 -2.55 12.52 26.81
C VAL A 122 -2.15 13.90 27.35
N GLY A 123 -1.37 14.65 26.57
CA GLY A 123 -0.81 15.94 26.95
C GLY A 123 0.17 15.88 28.12
N MET A 124 0.70 17.05 28.51
CA MET A 124 1.62 17.17 29.66
C MET A 124 0.96 16.79 30.99
N GLY A 125 -0.34 17.02 31.11
CA GLY A 125 -1.12 16.69 32.32
C GLY A 125 -1.36 15.20 32.53
N GLY A 126 -0.89 14.32 31.62
CA GLY A 126 -1.07 12.87 31.77
C GLY A 126 -2.53 12.45 31.72
N LYS A 127 -3.35 13.10 30.87
CA LYS A 127 -4.77 12.78 30.73
C LYS A 127 -4.93 11.33 30.30
N ARG A 128 -5.96 10.70 30.86
CA ARG A 128 -6.35 9.33 30.61
C ARG A 128 -7.79 9.29 30.10
N ASN A 129 -8.13 8.24 29.38
CA ASN A 129 -9.50 7.99 28.94
C ASN A 129 -9.83 6.52 29.18
N LYS A 130 -10.74 6.26 30.13
CA LYS A 130 -11.12 4.90 30.54
C LYS A 130 -11.80 4.12 29.40
N ASP A 131 -12.50 4.80 28.50
CA ASP A 131 -13.14 4.18 27.35
C ASP A 131 -12.10 3.73 26.31
N ASP A 132 -11.05 4.53 26.04
CA ASP A 132 -9.91 4.12 25.17
C ASP A 132 -9.08 3.00 25.80
N GLU A 133 -8.80 3.07 27.11
CA GLU A 133 -8.15 1.99 27.86
C GLU A 133 -8.94 0.68 27.75
N ARG A 134 -10.26 0.73 28.01
CA ARG A 134 -11.15 -0.43 27.87
C ARG A 134 -11.22 -0.91 26.41
N TYR A 135 -11.25 0.00 25.45
CA TYR A 135 -11.33 -0.34 24.04
C TYR A 135 -10.09 -1.11 23.57
N LEU A 136 -8.89 -0.71 23.99
CA LEU A 136 -7.67 -1.48 23.72
C LEU A 136 -7.68 -2.85 24.41
N ASP A 137 -8.22 -2.94 25.62
CA ASP A 137 -8.41 -4.24 26.29
C ASP A 137 -9.38 -5.16 25.54
N ILE A 138 -10.48 -4.62 24.98
CA ILE A 138 -11.42 -5.41 24.16
C ILE A 138 -10.72 -5.92 22.89
N ILE A 139 -9.87 -5.09 22.24
CA ILE A 139 -9.06 -5.52 21.09
C ILE A 139 -8.12 -6.67 21.47
N ARG A 140 -7.47 -6.58 22.63
CA ARG A 140 -6.61 -7.64 23.17
C ARG A 140 -7.40 -8.94 23.41
N GLU A 141 -8.53 -8.82 24.10
CA GLU A 141 -9.44 -9.94 24.42
C GLU A 141 -9.98 -10.61 23.16
N ALA A 142 -10.23 -9.85 22.08
CA ALA A 142 -10.71 -10.38 20.80
C ALA A 142 -9.72 -11.33 20.12
N ASN A 143 -8.43 -11.34 20.47
CA ASN A 143 -7.48 -12.35 19.95
C ASN A 143 -7.55 -13.68 20.74
N GLY A 144 -8.25 -13.73 21.89
CA GLY A 144 -8.34 -14.91 22.75
C GLY A 144 -7.01 -15.28 23.44
N GLN A 145 -5.98 -14.43 23.36
CA GLN A 145 -4.70 -14.62 24.02
C GLN A 145 -4.57 -13.74 25.27
N ILE A 146 -3.89 -14.25 26.29
CA ILE A 146 -3.67 -13.55 27.57
C ILE A 146 -2.50 -12.54 27.45
N SER A 147 -1.70 -12.61 26.39
CA SER A 147 -0.55 -11.73 26.15
C SER A 147 -0.94 -10.25 26.14
N LYS A 148 0.03 -9.38 26.45
CA LYS A 148 -0.12 -7.94 26.28
C LYS A 148 -0.39 -7.58 24.81
N LEU A 149 -1.21 -6.56 24.59
CA LEU A 149 -1.42 -5.94 23.29
C LEU A 149 -0.16 -5.18 22.89
N THR A 150 0.40 -5.46 21.71
CA THR A 150 1.58 -4.72 21.25
C THR A 150 1.14 -3.44 20.53
N ILE A 151 1.73 -2.31 20.92
CA ILE A 151 1.51 -1.00 20.29
C ILE A 151 2.82 -0.57 19.61
N TYR A 152 2.76 -0.33 18.31
CA TYR A 152 3.86 0.22 17.54
C TYR A 152 3.60 1.70 17.25
N ASP A 153 4.34 2.57 17.93
CA ASP A 153 4.40 3.98 17.59
C ASP A 153 5.52 4.18 16.55
N ALA A 154 5.14 4.63 15.36
CA ALA A 154 6.09 4.81 14.27
C ALA A 154 7.19 5.84 14.58
N ARG A 155 6.98 6.72 15.55
CA ARG A 155 7.87 7.87 15.82
C ARG A 155 9.13 7.44 16.58
N PRO A 156 10.20 8.23 16.50
CA PRO A 156 11.21 8.25 17.54
C PRO A 156 10.61 8.69 18.88
N ASN A 157 11.09 8.09 19.97
CA ASN A 157 10.63 8.42 21.34
C ASN A 157 10.65 9.94 21.59
N VAL A 158 11.75 10.62 21.23
CA VAL A 158 11.90 12.08 21.38
C VAL A 158 10.77 12.87 20.70
N ASN A 159 10.29 12.40 19.55
CA ASN A 159 9.20 13.05 18.84
C ASN A 159 7.85 12.75 19.50
N ALA A 160 7.66 11.56 20.05
CA ALA A 160 6.45 11.23 20.81
C ALA A 160 6.35 12.05 22.11
N VAL A 161 7.48 12.24 22.80
CA VAL A 161 7.58 13.14 23.97
C VAL A 161 7.30 14.60 23.58
N ALA A 162 7.84 15.08 22.46
CA ALA A 162 7.53 16.42 21.96
C ALA A 162 6.04 16.59 21.65
N ASN A 163 5.38 15.59 21.06
CA ASN A 163 3.93 15.63 20.84
C ASN A 163 3.13 15.61 22.16
N LYS A 164 3.62 14.91 23.19
CA LYS A 164 3.03 14.96 24.54
C LYS A 164 3.03 16.38 25.10
N ALA A 165 4.08 17.16 24.82
CA ALA A 165 4.16 18.57 25.22
C ALA A 165 3.08 19.44 24.56
N THR A 166 2.65 19.10 23.34
CA THR A 166 1.65 19.85 22.56
C THR A 166 0.23 19.24 22.61
N GLY A 167 -0.06 18.38 23.59
CA GLY A 167 -1.40 17.83 23.82
C GLY A 167 -1.66 16.44 23.22
N GLY A 168 -0.74 15.90 22.41
CA GLY A 168 -0.76 14.51 21.96
C GLY A 168 -0.12 13.57 22.99
N GLY A 169 0.58 12.54 22.54
CA GLY A 169 1.32 11.63 23.43
C GLY A 169 1.34 10.20 22.95
N TYR A 170 1.46 9.27 23.89
CA TYR A 170 1.55 7.84 23.66
C TYR A 170 1.01 7.10 24.90
N GLU A 171 0.67 5.83 24.72
CA GLU A 171 0.11 4.94 25.73
C GLU A 171 1.16 4.57 26.79
N GLY A 172 1.09 5.19 27.97
CA GLY A 172 2.00 4.91 29.09
C GLY A 172 1.62 3.64 29.86
N GLU A 173 2.61 2.94 30.41
CA GLU A 173 2.43 1.64 31.09
C GLU A 173 1.43 1.71 32.26
N ASP A 174 1.41 2.80 33.04
CA ASP A 174 0.48 2.99 34.17
C ASP A 174 -0.99 3.11 33.71
N ALA A 175 -1.21 3.62 32.50
CA ALA A 175 -2.54 3.80 31.94
C ALA A 175 -3.01 2.55 31.17
N TYR A 176 -2.09 1.84 30.53
CA TYR A 176 -2.36 0.69 29.68
C TYR A 176 -1.53 -0.53 30.16
N PRO A 177 -1.84 -1.10 31.34
CA PRO A 177 -1.03 -2.18 31.95
C PRO A 177 -0.97 -3.46 31.12
N ASN A 178 -2.01 -3.68 30.30
CA ASN A 178 -2.13 -4.82 29.39
C ASN A 178 -1.60 -4.53 27.98
N ALA A 179 -0.90 -3.40 27.77
CA ALA A 179 -0.25 -3.07 26.52
C ALA A 179 1.27 -2.95 26.70
N GLU A 180 1.99 -3.12 25.61
CA GLU A 180 3.43 -2.92 25.52
C GLU A 180 3.73 -2.05 24.30
N LEU A 181 4.42 -0.92 24.50
CA LEU A 181 4.65 0.09 23.47
C LEU A 181 6.10 0.07 22.96
N PHE A 182 6.26 0.08 21.65
CA PHE A 182 7.54 0.13 20.95
C PHE A 182 7.60 1.33 20.01
N PHE A 183 8.74 2.04 20.03
CA PHE A 183 9.04 3.13 19.09
C PHE A 183 9.83 2.59 17.89
N LEU A 184 9.45 2.98 16.67
CA LEU A 184 10.06 2.49 15.43
C LEU A 184 11.06 3.48 14.79
N ASP A 185 11.28 4.63 15.40
CA ASP A 185 12.27 5.64 14.99
C ASP A 185 12.09 6.20 13.55
N ILE A 186 10.88 6.13 12.99
CA ILE A 186 10.56 6.68 11.67
C ILE A 186 10.28 8.19 11.79
N HIS A 187 11.19 8.98 11.22
CA HIS A 187 11.16 10.44 11.28
C HIS A 187 9.94 11.07 10.58
N ASN A 188 9.71 12.36 10.84
CA ASN A 188 8.55 13.08 10.31
C ASN A 188 8.71 13.47 8.83
N ILE A 189 7.65 14.04 8.26
CA ILE A 189 7.57 14.45 6.86
C ILE A 189 8.67 15.43 6.43
N HIS A 190 9.15 16.29 7.33
CA HIS A 190 10.17 17.29 7.00
C HIS A 190 11.54 16.64 6.79
N VAL A 191 11.87 15.63 7.60
CA VAL A 191 13.11 14.85 7.45
C VAL A 191 13.09 14.07 6.14
N MET A 192 11.95 13.44 5.81
CA MET A 192 11.82 12.69 4.55
C MET A 192 11.92 13.57 3.30
N ARG A 193 11.34 14.78 3.35
CA ARG A 193 11.50 15.78 2.28
C ARG A 193 12.97 16.18 2.11
N GLU A 194 13.67 16.47 3.19
CA GLU A 194 15.08 16.90 3.11
C GLU A 194 15.97 15.76 2.62
N SER A 195 15.70 14.52 3.03
CA SER A 195 16.42 13.34 2.55
C SER A 195 16.26 13.16 1.02
N LEU A 196 15.03 13.25 0.50
CA LEU A 196 14.80 13.16 -0.97
C LEU A 196 15.44 14.33 -1.72
N LYS A 197 15.43 15.54 -1.15
CA LYS A 197 16.09 16.70 -1.75
C LYS A 197 17.59 16.44 -1.91
N LYS A 198 18.27 15.97 -0.86
CA LYS A 198 19.69 15.58 -0.92
C LYS A 198 19.92 14.47 -1.94
N LEU A 199 19.03 13.46 -2.00
CA LEU A 199 19.14 12.39 -2.99
C LEU A 199 19.06 12.94 -4.42
N LYS A 200 18.10 13.82 -4.71
CA LYS A 200 17.98 14.47 -6.02
C LYS A 200 19.27 15.19 -6.41
N ASP A 201 19.86 15.93 -5.48
CA ASP A 201 21.05 16.77 -5.72
C ASP A 201 22.29 15.93 -6.10
N ILE A 202 22.38 14.67 -5.65
CA ILE A 202 23.51 13.78 -6.00
C ILE A 202 23.27 12.91 -7.23
N VAL A 203 22.00 12.75 -7.68
CA VAL A 203 21.65 11.89 -8.82
C VAL A 203 21.36 12.65 -10.11
N TYR A 204 21.09 13.96 -10.04
CA TYR A 204 20.70 14.77 -11.20
C TYR A 204 21.30 16.19 -11.16
N PRO A 205 21.82 16.72 -12.28
CA PRO A 205 21.80 16.14 -13.63
C PRO A 205 22.92 15.12 -13.90
N ASN A 206 24.02 15.18 -13.14
CA ASN A 206 25.19 14.32 -13.31
C ASN A 206 25.48 13.60 -11.99
N VAL A 207 25.88 12.34 -12.07
CA VAL A 207 26.31 11.54 -10.92
C VAL A 207 27.83 11.65 -10.78
N GLU A 208 28.31 12.03 -9.59
CA GLU A 208 29.74 11.99 -9.26
C GLU A 208 30.09 10.59 -8.75
N GLU A 209 31.01 9.91 -9.44
CA GLU A 209 31.30 8.48 -9.21
C GLU A 209 32.30 8.25 -8.05
N SER A 210 33.24 9.17 -7.83
CA SER A 210 34.37 8.97 -6.89
C SER A 210 33.90 8.89 -5.44
N HIS A 211 32.83 9.61 -5.10
CA HIS A 211 32.23 9.67 -3.77
C HIS A 211 30.79 9.19 -3.74
N TRP A 212 30.38 8.34 -4.69
CA TRP A 212 28.99 7.88 -4.84
C TRP A 212 28.40 7.30 -3.53
N LEU A 213 29.09 6.34 -2.92
CA LEU A 213 28.58 5.64 -1.72
C LEU A 213 28.45 6.58 -0.52
N SER A 214 29.47 7.40 -0.25
CA SER A 214 29.45 8.38 0.84
C SER A 214 28.41 9.48 0.60
N SER A 215 28.23 9.91 -0.65
CA SER A 215 27.21 10.89 -1.01
C SER A 215 25.81 10.32 -0.78
N LEU A 216 25.56 9.09 -1.22
CA LEU A 216 24.29 8.39 -0.99
C LEU A 216 24.02 8.21 0.51
N GLU A 217 25.00 7.79 1.29
CA GLU A 217 24.90 7.67 2.75
C GLU A 217 24.47 8.99 3.40
N SER A 218 25.07 10.12 2.99
CA SER A 218 24.77 11.45 3.53
C SER A 218 23.32 11.95 3.28
N THR A 219 22.60 11.31 2.34
CA THR A 219 21.18 11.58 2.08
C THR A 219 20.27 10.95 3.14
N HIS A 220 20.74 9.90 3.82
CA HIS A 220 19.96 9.02 4.69
C HIS A 220 18.74 8.34 4.03
N TRP A 221 18.59 8.40 2.69
CA TRP A 221 17.40 7.88 2.02
C TRP A 221 17.20 6.39 2.27
N LEU A 222 18.24 5.57 2.01
CA LEU A 222 18.19 4.13 2.25
C LEU A 222 18.09 3.77 3.74
N GLU A 223 18.57 4.63 4.63
CA GLU A 223 18.37 4.46 6.07
C GLU A 223 16.90 4.65 6.45
N HIS A 224 16.21 5.62 5.86
CA HIS A 224 14.77 5.80 6.08
C HIS A 224 13.95 4.65 5.48
N ILE A 225 14.29 4.18 4.27
CA ILE A 225 13.67 2.98 3.68
C ILE A 225 13.86 1.75 4.59
N LYS A 226 15.08 1.56 5.12
CA LYS A 226 15.39 0.51 6.10
C LYS A 226 14.48 0.60 7.33
N LEU A 227 14.35 1.77 7.95
CA LEU A 227 13.53 1.94 9.17
C LEU A 227 12.05 1.63 8.91
N VAL A 228 11.51 2.07 7.77
CA VAL A 228 10.12 1.77 7.38
C VAL A 228 9.93 0.25 7.18
N LEU A 229 10.83 -0.42 6.46
CA LEU A 229 10.78 -1.87 6.27
C LEU A 229 10.97 -2.63 7.58
N THR A 230 11.91 -2.23 8.44
CA THR A 230 12.11 -2.84 9.76
C THR A 230 10.86 -2.74 10.62
N GLY A 231 10.21 -1.57 10.66
CA GLY A 231 8.95 -1.40 11.39
C GLY A 231 7.83 -2.30 10.85
N ALA A 232 7.69 -2.39 9.53
CA ALA A 232 6.69 -3.25 8.90
C ALA A 232 6.96 -4.75 9.16
N ILE A 233 8.23 -5.18 9.15
CA ILE A 233 8.64 -6.55 9.52
C ILE A 233 8.24 -6.85 10.97
N GLN A 234 8.48 -5.92 11.91
CA GLN A 234 8.11 -6.13 13.31
C GLN A 234 6.59 -6.28 13.48
N VAL A 235 5.80 -5.46 12.79
CA VAL A 235 4.33 -5.58 12.77
C VAL A 235 3.92 -6.95 12.22
N ALA A 236 4.47 -7.36 11.07
CA ALA A 236 4.14 -8.64 10.43
C ALA A 236 4.53 -9.85 11.30
N ASP A 237 5.74 -9.86 11.84
CA ASP A 237 6.26 -10.95 12.66
C ASP A 237 5.48 -11.11 13.97
N LYS A 238 5.12 -10.01 14.63
CA LYS A 238 4.30 -10.05 15.86
C LYS A 238 2.91 -10.66 15.60
N VAL A 239 2.31 -10.38 14.44
CA VAL A 239 0.99 -10.91 14.06
C VAL A 239 1.06 -12.37 13.61
N SER A 240 2.03 -12.73 12.77
CA SER A 240 2.18 -14.08 12.22
C SER A 240 2.86 -15.04 13.21
N SER A 241 4.13 -14.79 13.55
CA SER A 241 4.91 -15.64 14.44
C SER A 241 4.48 -15.48 15.90
N GLY A 242 4.29 -14.23 16.32
CA GLY A 242 3.88 -13.89 17.69
C GLY A 242 2.41 -14.19 17.99
N ARG A 243 1.59 -14.46 16.95
CA ARG A 243 0.14 -14.73 17.04
C ARG A 243 -0.61 -13.67 17.86
N SER A 244 -0.13 -12.42 17.84
CA SER A 244 -0.61 -11.35 18.72
C SER A 244 -1.14 -10.18 17.91
N SER A 245 -2.28 -9.62 18.34
CA SER A 245 -2.81 -8.39 17.75
C SER A 245 -1.91 -7.20 18.04
N VAL A 246 -1.88 -6.26 17.10
CA VAL A 246 -1.04 -5.07 17.16
C VAL A 246 -1.86 -3.82 16.88
N VAL A 247 -1.49 -2.71 17.52
CA VAL A 247 -2.01 -1.38 17.20
C VAL A 247 -0.87 -0.55 16.63
N VAL A 248 -1.04 -0.01 15.43
CA VAL A 248 -0.06 0.81 14.74
C VAL A 248 -0.54 2.25 14.70
N HIS A 249 0.26 3.18 15.20
CA HIS A 249 -0.04 4.61 15.09
C HIS A 249 1.22 5.44 14.90
N CYS A 250 1.02 6.74 14.70
CA CYS A 250 2.07 7.75 14.74
C CYS A 250 1.47 9.01 15.37
N SER A 251 1.77 10.21 14.87
CA SER A 251 1.04 11.43 15.28
C SER A 251 -0.40 11.42 14.76
N ASP A 252 -0.60 11.71 13.46
CA ASP A 252 -1.96 11.80 12.88
C ASP A 252 -2.52 10.47 12.35
N GLY A 253 -1.71 9.42 12.20
CA GLY A 253 -2.20 8.10 11.76
C GLY A 253 -2.51 7.95 10.26
N TRP A 254 -1.98 8.83 9.39
CA TRP A 254 -2.20 8.79 7.93
C TRP A 254 -0.93 8.76 7.05
N ASP A 255 0.27 8.92 7.64
CA ASP A 255 1.54 8.89 6.91
C ASP A 255 2.28 7.57 7.20
N ARG A 256 3.11 7.55 8.24
CA ARG A 256 3.90 6.39 8.66
C ARG A 256 3.04 5.18 9.01
N THR A 257 1.88 5.42 9.61
CA THR A 257 0.91 4.36 9.87
C THR A 257 0.45 3.68 8.60
N ALA A 258 0.17 4.43 7.53
CA ALA A 258 -0.21 3.85 6.23
C ALA A 258 0.94 3.05 5.61
N GLN A 259 2.19 3.55 5.71
CA GLN A 259 3.39 2.81 5.29
C GLN A 259 3.48 1.46 6.01
N LEU A 260 3.39 1.46 7.34
CA LEU A 260 3.56 0.28 8.16
C LEU A 260 2.45 -0.75 7.96
N THR A 261 1.17 -0.34 7.99
CA THR A 261 0.06 -1.29 7.83
C THR A 261 0.07 -1.91 6.44
N SER A 262 0.24 -1.09 5.39
CA SER A 262 0.23 -1.61 4.02
C SER A 262 1.42 -2.53 3.70
N LEU A 263 2.62 -2.22 4.18
CA LEU A 263 3.78 -3.10 4.00
C LEU A 263 3.64 -4.40 4.80
N ALA A 264 3.17 -4.35 6.05
CA ALA A 264 2.91 -5.56 6.82
C ALA A 264 1.83 -6.43 6.16
N MET A 265 0.78 -5.82 5.60
CA MET A 265 -0.26 -6.52 4.85
C MET A 265 0.30 -7.19 3.58
N LEU A 266 1.22 -6.55 2.84
CA LEU A 266 1.91 -7.17 1.70
C LEU A 266 2.76 -8.37 2.10
N MET A 267 3.42 -8.27 3.25
CA MET A 267 4.21 -9.37 3.83
C MET A 267 3.31 -10.55 4.19
N LEU A 268 2.14 -10.30 4.79
CA LEU A 268 1.28 -11.33 5.37
C LEU A 268 0.30 -11.97 4.37
N ASP A 269 -0.27 -11.19 3.46
CA ASP A 269 -1.40 -11.61 2.63
C ASP A 269 -1.04 -11.58 1.14
N SER A 270 -1.01 -12.77 0.53
CA SER A 270 -0.70 -12.95 -0.90
C SER A 270 -1.69 -12.25 -1.84
N TYR A 271 -2.92 -11.96 -1.38
CA TYR A 271 -3.87 -11.22 -2.19
C TYR A 271 -3.31 -9.85 -2.58
N TYR A 272 -2.75 -9.10 -1.64
CA TYR A 272 -2.23 -7.76 -1.90
C TYR A 272 -0.99 -7.73 -2.81
N ARG A 273 -0.40 -8.90 -3.10
CA ARG A 273 0.73 -9.06 -4.03
C ARG A 273 0.29 -9.30 -5.47
N THR A 274 -1.02 -9.47 -5.70
CA THR A 274 -1.62 -9.44 -7.05
C THR A 274 -1.74 -8.00 -7.54
N ILE A 275 -1.88 -7.78 -8.85
CA ILE A 275 -2.12 -6.45 -9.43
C ILE A 275 -3.37 -5.84 -8.79
N GLU A 276 -4.51 -6.54 -8.88
CA GLU A 276 -5.79 -6.09 -8.33
C GLU A 276 -5.72 -5.89 -6.81
N GLY A 277 -5.11 -6.84 -6.09
CA GLY A 277 -4.98 -6.73 -4.64
C GLY A 277 -4.09 -5.56 -4.22
N PHE A 278 -3.04 -5.23 -4.96
CA PHE A 278 -2.23 -4.04 -4.68
C PHE A 278 -3.03 -2.74 -4.91
N GLU A 279 -3.84 -2.70 -5.96
CA GLU A 279 -4.76 -1.58 -6.23
C GLU A 279 -5.76 -1.42 -5.08
N VAL A 280 -6.35 -2.53 -4.59
CA VAL A 280 -7.19 -2.55 -3.40
C VAL A 280 -6.45 -2.08 -2.15
N LEU A 281 -5.21 -2.50 -1.96
CA LEU A 281 -4.38 -2.07 -0.82
C LEU A 281 -4.18 -0.55 -0.82
N VAL A 282 -3.90 0.05 -1.98
CA VAL A 282 -3.75 1.50 -2.15
C VAL A 282 -5.09 2.21 -1.93
N GLN A 283 -6.18 1.72 -2.52
CA GLN A 283 -7.51 2.29 -2.32
C GLN A 283 -7.95 2.25 -0.85
N LYS A 284 -7.64 1.16 -0.16
CA LYS A 284 -7.95 0.96 1.26
C LYS A 284 -7.00 1.76 2.16
N GLU A 285 -5.76 1.32 2.31
CA GLU A 285 -4.89 1.79 3.41
C GLU A 285 -4.35 3.22 3.21
N TRP A 286 -4.40 3.73 1.97
CA TRP A 286 -3.90 5.06 1.64
C TRP A 286 -5.03 6.03 1.32
N ILE A 287 -5.89 5.70 0.37
CA ILE A 287 -6.91 6.64 -0.14
C ILE A 287 -8.07 6.75 0.85
N SER A 288 -8.76 5.64 1.18
CA SER A 288 -9.95 5.68 2.04
C SER A 288 -9.59 6.06 3.48
N PHE A 289 -8.43 5.61 3.96
CA PHE A 289 -7.89 5.98 5.27
C PHE A 289 -7.26 7.38 5.34
N GLY A 290 -7.36 8.18 4.27
CA GLY A 290 -7.10 9.62 4.33
C GLY A 290 -5.63 10.03 4.38
N HIS A 291 -4.76 9.30 3.67
CA HIS A 291 -3.45 9.86 3.33
C HIS A 291 -3.66 11.16 2.53
N LYS A 292 -2.99 12.23 2.97
CA LYS A 292 -3.19 13.58 2.43
C LYS A 292 -2.48 13.79 1.09
N PHE A 293 -2.82 13.03 0.06
CA PHE A 293 -2.14 13.09 -1.25
C PHE A 293 -2.04 14.52 -1.80
N ALA A 294 -3.15 15.27 -1.85
CA ALA A 294 -3.12 16.64 -2.35
C ALA A 294 -2.16 17.55 -1.56
N SER A 295 -2.08 17.40 -0.23
CA SER A 295 -1.18 18.20 0.61
C SER A 295 0.28 17.73 0.51
N ARG A 296 0.50 16.42 0.42
CA ARG A 296 1.84 15.80 0.38
C ARG A 296 2.53 16.02 -0.97
N ILE A 297 1.76 16.14 -2.05
CA ILE A 297 2.28 16.36 -3.40
C ILE A 297 2.18 17.84 -3.82
N GLY A 298 1.12 18.53 -3.41
CA GLY A 298 0.84 19.91 -3.83
C GLY A 298 0.31 19.99 -5.26
N HIS A 299 -0.70 19.17 -5.58
CA HIS A 299 -1.30 19.12 -6.93
C HIS A 299 -1.83 20.50 -7.35
N GLY A 300 -1.34 21.01 -8.49
CA GLY A 300 -1.79 22.28 -9.07
C GLY A 300 -1.44 23.52 -8.25
N ASP A 301 -0.76 23.37 -7.11
CA ASP A 301 -0.41 24.45 -6.21
C ASP A 301 1.00 24.99 -6.54
N LYS A 302 1.07 26.32 -6.70
CA LYS A 302 2.30 27.05 -7.03
C LYS A 302 3.26 27.15 -5.84
N ASN A 303 2.81 26.93 -4.61
CA ASN A 303 3.65 27.02 -3.41
C ASN A 303 4.59 25.81 -3.25
N HIS A 304 5.65 25.77 -4.04
CA HIS A 304 6.66 24.71 -3.98
C HIS A 304 7.41 24.62 -2.63
N ALA A 305 7.32 25.65 -1.78
CA ALA A 305 7.97 25.72 -0.46
C ALA A 305 7.08 25.21 0.68
N ASP A 306 5.87 24.74 0.38
CA ASP A 306 4.93 24.24 1.39
C ASP A 306 5.57 23.13 2.25
N ALA A 307 5.56 23.35 3.57
CA ALA A 307 6.13 22.46 4.55
C ALA A 307 5.34 21.15 4.72
N ASP A 308 4.12 21.04 4.17
CA ASP A 308 3.34 19.80 4.16
C ASP A 308 3.71 18.83 3.04
N ARG A 309 4.47 19.28 2.02
CA ARG A 309 4.91 18.42 0.92
C ARG A 309 5.97 17.42 1.39
N SER A 310 5.79 16.13 1.10
CA SER A 310 6.70 15.07 1.53
C SER A 310 6.50 13.76 0.76
N PRO A 311 7.57 13.00 0.45
CA PRO A 311 7.52 11.81 -0.41
C PRO A 311 7.07 10.54 0.31
N ILE A 312 6.01 10.59 1.13
CA ILE A 312 5.61 9.46 1.99
C ILE A 312 5.11 8.27 1.16
N PHE A 313 4.25 8.51 0.17
CA PHE A 313 3.78 7.44 -0.73
C PHE A 313 4.90 6.94 -1.65
N LEU A 314 5.82 7.82 -2.07
CA LEU A 314 7.02 7.41 -2.82
C LEU A 314 7.89 6.44 -2.00
N GLN A 315 8.15 6.74 -0.73
CA GLN A 315 8.89 5.83 0.16
C GLN A 315 8.20 4.47 0.31
N PHE A 316 6.86 4.44 0.35
CA PHE A 316 6.12 3.19 0.35
C PHE A 316 6.36 2.39 -0.93
N ILE A 317 6.21 2.99 -2.10
CA ILE A 317 6.44 2.30 -3.38
C ILE A 317 7.91 1.85 -3.52
N ASP A 318 8.87 2.64 -3.02
CA ASP A 318 10.28 2.23 -2.93
C ASP A 318 10.42 0.96 -2.06
N CYS A 319 9.83 0.93 -0.86
CA CYS A 319 9.82 -0.27 -0.01
C CYS A 319 9.18 -1.50 -0.72
N VAL A 320 8.12 -1.30 -1.51
CA VAL A 320 7.51 -2.36 -2.32
C VAL A 320 8.47 -2.86 -3.39
N TRP A 321 9.19 -1.95 -4.05
CA TRP A 321 10.23 -2.30 -5.01
C TRP A 321 11.38 -3.08 -4.34
N GLN A 322 11.83 -2.69 -3.14
CA GLN A 322 12.84 -3.46 -2.40
C GLN A 322 12.37 -4.91 -2.14
N MET A 323 11.10 -5.10 -1.79
CA MET A 323 10.53 -6.44 -1.59
C MET A 323 10.44 -7.22 -2.90
N SER A 324 10.01 -6.60 -4.00
CA SER A 324 9.92 -7.30 -5.30
C SER A 324 11.29 -7.70 -5.84
N LYS A 325 12.34 -6.95 -5.51
CA LYS A 325 13.74 -7.31 -5.79
C LYS A 325 14.21 -8.53 -5.01
N GLN A 326 13.88 -8.61 -3.72
CA GLN A 326 14.26 -9.74 -2.86
C GLN A 326 13.40 -10.99 -3.09
N PHE A 327 12.16 -10.83 -3.58
CA PHE A 327 11.20 -11.90 -3.85
C PHE A 327 10.67 -11.82 -5.29
N PRO A 328 11.51 -12.15 -6.30
CA PRO A 328 11.22 -11.90 -7.72
C PRO A 328 10.00 -12.65 -8.28
N THR A 329 9.52 -13.70 -7.59
CA THR A 329 8.36 -14.50 -8.01
C THR A 329 7.10 -14.21 -7.19
N ALA A 330 7.18 -13.37 -6.16
CA ALA A 330 6.10 -13.24 -5.18
C ALA A 330 5.05 -12.18 -5.52
N PHE A 331 5.33 -11.29 -6.47
CA PHE A 331 4.45 -10.19 -6.89
C PHE A 331 4.00 -10.38 -8.33
N GLU A 332 2.69 -10.26 -8.59
CA GLU A 332 2.11 -10.35 -9.94
C GLU A 332 2.50 -9.14 -10.79
N PHE A 333 2.69 -7.98 -10.16
CA PHE A 333 3.10 -6.77 -10.85
C PHE A 333 4.62 -6.67 -11.02
N ASN A 334 5.05 -6.00 -12.08
CA ASN A 334 6.46 -5.73 -12.39
C ASN A 334 6.89 -4.31 -11.94
N GLU A 335 8.14 -3.94 -12.25
CA GLU A 335 8.68 -2.61 -11.91
C GLU A 335 7.96 -1.47 -12.65
N GLN A 336 7.56 -1.69 -13.91
CA GLN A 336 6.86 -0.71 -14.73
C GLN A 336 5.51 -0.30 -14.11
N PHE A 337 4.79 -1.24 -13.48
CA PHE A 337 3.58 -0.94 -12.71
C PHE A 337 3.84 0.08 -11.60
N LEU A 338 4.90 -0.12 -10.80
CA LEU A 338 5.25 0.77 -9.71
C LEU A 338 5.67 2.16 -10.21
N ILE A 339 6.45 2.21 -11.31
CA ILE A 339 6.85 3.48 -11.94
C ILE A 339 5.63 4.22 -12.50
N THR A 340 4.71 3.52 -13.18
CA THR A 340 3.48 4.10 -13.72
C THR A 340 2.59 4.68 -12.61
N ILE A 341 2.48 4.01 -11.46
CA ILE A 341 1.80 4.56 -10.27
C ILE A 341 2.45 5.88 -9.84
N LEU A 342 3.78 5.92 -9.74
CA LEU A 342 4.51 7.11 -9.31
C LEU A 342 4.46 8.24 -10.33
N ASP A 343 4.42 7.96 -11.63
CA ASP A 343 4.25 8.99 -12.66
C ASP A 343 2.86 9.63 -12.56
N HIS A 344 1.82 8.80 -12.38
CA HIS A 344 0.45 9.27 -12.25
C HIS A 344 0.06 9.79 -10.85
N LEU A 345 0.91 9.58 -9.84
CA LEU A 345 0.86 10.31 -8.57
C LEU A 345 1.01 11.81 -8.80
N TYR A 346 1.89 12.23 -9.71
CA TYR A 346 2.14 13.65 -9.96
C TYR A 346 1.32 14.21 -11.12
N SER A 347 0.99 13.40 -12.12
CA SER A 347 0.49 13.89 -13.42
C SER A 347 -0.90 14.55 -13.35
N CYS A 348 -1.69 14.26 -12.32
CA CYS A 348 -3.10 14.68 -12.21
C CYS A 348 -3.93 14.29 -13.46
N ARG A 349 -3.55 13.20 -14.14
CA ARG A 349 -4.26 12.66 -15.32
C ARG A 349 -5.51 11.89 -14.93
N PHE A 350 -5.49 11.29 -13.74
CA PHE A 350 -6.54 10.49 -13.15
C PHE A 350 -6.95 11.07 -11.81
N GLY A 351 -8.18 10.79 -11.36
CA GLY A 351 -8.65 11.20 -10.04
C GLY A 351 -8.08 10.38 -8.88
N THR A 352 -7.40 9.27 -9.18
CA THR A 352 -7.00 8.24 -8.19
C THR A 352 -6.16 8.76 -7.04
N PHE A 353 -5.36 9.83 -7.20
CA PHE A 353 -4.56 10.41 -6.11
C PHE A 353 -4.96 11.86 -5.75
N LEU A 354 -6.08 12.37 -6.26
CA LEU A 354 -6.55 13.72 -5.90
C LEU A 354 -7.13 13.78 -4.47
N TYR A 355 -7.14 14.99 -3.89
CA TYR A 355 -7.72 15.29 -2.58
C TYR A 355 -7.05 14.57 -1.39
N ASN A 356 -7.61 14.73 -0.18
CA ASN A 356 -6.97 14.34 1.09
C ASN A 356 -7.76 13.31 1.91
N SER A 357 -9.02 13.01 1.57
CA SER A 357 -9.84 12.01 2.27
C SER A 357 -10.98 11.51 1.38
N GLU A 358 -11.57 10.37 1.77
CA GLU A 358 -12.75 9.79 1.11
C GLU A 358 -13.93 10.78 1.08
N SER A 359 -14.23 11.41 2.22
CA SER A 359 -15.31 12.42 2.34
C SER A 359 -15.20 13.55 1.31
N VAL A 360 -13.99 14.11 1.13
CA VAL A 360 -13.78 15.19 0.15
C VAL A 360 -13.95 14.66 -1.27
N ARG A 361 -13.51 13.44 -1.56
CA ARG A 361 -13.65 12.84 -2.89
C ARG A 361 -15.09 12.56 -3.28
N GLU A 362 -15.90 12.12 -2.33
CA GLU A 362 -17.33 11.94 -2.55
C GLU A 362 -18.03 13.28 -2.80
N LYS A 363 -17.72 14.30 -2.00
CA LYS A 363 -18.24 15.65 -2.19
C LYS A 363 -17.92 16.21 -3.59
N GLU A 364 -16.69 15.99 -4.05
CA GLU A 364 -16.23 16.42 -5.38
C GLU A 364 -16.65 15.48 -6.50
N LYS A 365 -17.29 14.35 -6.17
CA LYS A 365 -17.77 13.31 -7.10
C LYS A 365 -16.66 12.79 -8.00
N VAL A 366 -15.48 12.53 -7.42
CA VAL A 366 -14.27 12.13 -8.16
C VAL A 366 -14.50 10.88 -9.00
N THR A 367 -15.17 9.88 -8.44
CA THR A 367 -15.48 8.60 -9.11
C THR A 367 -16.44 8.75 -10.29
N GLU A 368 -17.32 9.76 -10.26
CA GLU A 368 -18.27 10.07 -11.35
C GLU A 368 -17.65 10.96 -12.42
N LYS A 369 -16.74 11.86 -12.04
CA LYS A 369 -16.26 12.96 -12.90
C LYS A 369 -14.84 12.79 -13.44
N THR A 370 -14.11 11.75 -13.01
CA THR A 370 -12.73 11.53 -13.44
C THR A 370 -12.50 10.05 -13.74
N LEU A 371 -11.45 9.76 -14.51
CA LEU A 371 -11.00 8.40 -14.75
C LEU A 371 -10.10 7.90 -13.61
N SER A 372 -10.14 6.60 -13.37
CA SER A 372 -9.23 5.92 -12.43
C SER A 372 -7.94 5.52 -13.15
N LEU A 373 -6.79 5.64 -12.47
CA LEU A 373 -5.52 5.06 -12.91
C LEU A 373 -5.65 3.55 -13.15
N TRP A 374 -6.44 2.87 -12.33
CA TRP A 374 -6.66 1.43 -12.45
C TRP A 374 -7.39 1.07 -13.75
N SER A 375 -8.14 1.99 -14.37
CA SER A 375 -8.70 1.78 -15.70
C SER A 375 -7.62 1.61 -16.76
N LEU A 376 -6.59 2.48 -16.73
CA LEU A 376 -5.44 2.37 -17.63
C LEU A 376 -4.69 1.05 -17.40
N ILE A 377 -4.36 0.77 -16.13
CA ILE A 377 -3.54 -0.39 -15.79
C ILE A 377 -4.24 -1.69 -16.15
N ASN A 378 -5.51 -1.85 -15.77
CA ASN A 378 -6.24 -3.10 -15.98
C ASN A 378 -6.65 -3.32 -17.44
N SER A 379 -6.87 -2.26 -18.22
CA SER A 379 -7.03 -2.39 -19.68
C SER A 379 -5.76 -2.83 -20.41
N GLU A 380 -4.59 -2.66 -19.80
CA GLU A 380 -3.29 -3.03 -20.38
C GLU A 380 -2.49 -3.97 -19.47
N LYS A 381 -3.20 -4.84 -18.73
CA LYS A 381 -2.63 -5.67 -17.64
C LYS A 381 -1.37 -6.42 -18.02
N SER A 382 -1.26 -6.92 -19.26
CA SER A 382 -0.07 -7.66 -19.74
C SER A 382 1.23 -6.87 -19.65
N LYS A 383 1.21 -5.54 -19.82
CA LYS A 383 2.41 -4.67 -19.69
C LYS A 383 2.93 -4.62 -18.26
N TYR A 384 2.06 -4.85 -17.30
CA TYR A 384 2.31 -4.70 -15.87
C TYR A 384 2.56 -6.05 -15.17
N THR A 385 2.35 -7.16 -15.87
CA THR A 385 2.52 -8.51 -15.32
C THR A 385 4.00 -8.90 -15.24
N ASN A 386 4.38 -9.47 -14.11
CA ASN A 386 5.64 -10.16 -13.91
C ASN A 386 5.54 -11.61 -14.45
N PRO A 387 6.32 -12.00 -15.47
CA PRO A 387 6.28 -13.36 -16.02
C PRO A 387 6.70 -14.45 -15.03
N PHE A 388 7.45 -14.09 -13.99
CA PHE A 388 7.94 -15.02 -12.98
C PHE A 388 7.00 -15.18 -11.79
N TYR A 389 5.85 -14.49 -11.79
CA TYR A 389 4.92 -14.57 -10.69
C TYR A 389 4.41 -16.00 -10.48
N THR A 390 4.60 -16.49 -9.26
CA THR A 390 4.06 -17.75 -8.78
C THR A 390 3.05 -17.48 -7.69
N LYS A 391 1.81 -17.94 -7.88
CA LYS A 391 0.77 -17.82 -6.86
C LYS A 391 1.10 -18.71 -5.66
N GLU A 392 1.71 -18.12 -4.64
CA GLU A 392 1.97 -18.75 -3.35
C GLU A 392 0.86 -18.36 -2.37
N LEU A 393 0.05 -19.33 -1.93
CA LEU A 393 -1.00 -19.10 -0.94
C LEU A 393 -0.38 -19.04 0.47
N ASN A 394 -0.72 -18.01 1.23
CA ASN A 394 -0.49 -17.90 2.68
C ASN A 394 0.97 -17.94 3.17
N ARG A 395 1.97 -17.76 2.28
CA ARG A 395 3.37 -17.63 2.69
C ARG A 395 3.68 -16.18 3.08
N ALA A 396 4.06 -15.94 4.32
CA ALA A 396 4.56 -14.63 4.74
C ALA A 396 5.93 -14.31 4.12
N LEU A 397 6.16 -13.05 3.73
CA LEU A 397 7.44 -12.55 3.23
C LEU A 397 8.15 -11.72 4.29
N TYR A 398 9.41 -12.03 4.56
CA TYR A 398 10.24 -11.28 5.50
C TYR A 398 11.48 -10.74 4.78
N PRO A 399 11.43 -9.51 4.22
CA PRO A 399 12.59 -8.93 3.55
C PRO A 399 13.72 -8.65 4.55
N VAL A 400 14.95 -8.58 4.05
CA VAL A 400 16.11 -8.18 4.83
C VAL A 400 16.25 -6.66 4.79
N ALA A 401 15.82 -6.00 5.87
CA ALA A 401 15.98 -4.55 6.06
C ALA A 401 17.40 -4.20 6.54
N SER A 402 18.37 -4.28 5.63
CA SER A 402 19.79 -4.00 5.89
C SER A 402 20.39 -3.15 4.77
N MET A 403 21.28 -2.22 5.10
CA MET A 403 22.00 -1.40 4.11
C MET A 403 22.80 -2.24 3.09
N ARG A 404 23.08 -3.52 3.39
CA ARG A 404 23.75 -4.46 2.47
C ARG A 404 22.81 -5.11 1.45
N HIS A 405 21.51 -5.04 1.67
CA HIS A 405 20.48 -5.71 0.86
C HIS A 405 19.49 -4.73 0.22
N LEU A 406 19.48 -3.49 0.68
CA LEU A 406 18.70 -2.42 0.07
C LEU A 406 19.52 -1.75 -1.01
N GLU A 407 18.88 -1.52 -2.15
CA GLU A 407 19.50 -0.91 -3.32
C GLU A 407 18.89 0.48 -3.57
N LEU A 408 19.63 1.39 -4.17
CA LEU A 408 19.00 2.60 -4.72
C LEU A 408 18.19 2.20 -5.96
N TRP A 409 16.93 2.63 -6.04
CA TRP A 409 16.07 2.37 -7.19
C TRP A 409 16.48 3.19 -8.42
N VAL A 410 17.51 2.73 -9.13
CA VAL A 410 18.13 3.42 -10.28
C VAL A 410 17.10 3.76 -11.36
N ASN A 411 16.22 2.81 -11.70
CA ASN A 411 15.21 2.95 -12.74
C ASN A 411 14.11 3.96 -12.42
N TYR A 412 14.04 4.46 -11.19
CA TYR A 412 13.17 5.58 -10.84
C TYR A 412 13.96 6.88 -10.63
N TYR A 413 14.97 6.85 -9.76
CA TYR A 413 15.69 8.07 -9.35
C TYR A 413 16.67 8.61 -10.40
N ILE A 414 17.20 7.74 -11.29
CA ILE A 414 18.26 8.09 -12.26
C ILE A 414 17.83 7.83 -13.72
N ARG A 415 16.54 7.58 -13.96
CA ARG A 415 15.98 7.21 -15.29
C ARG A 415 16.12 8.25 -16.41
N TRP A 416 16.52 9.48 -16.07
CA TRP A 416 16.71 10.57 -17.02
C TRP A 416 18.18 10.80 -17.40
N ASN A 417 19.12 10.10 -16.77
CA ASN A 417 20.54 10.25 -17.11
C ASN A 417 20.77 9.81 -18.57
N PRO A 418 21.28 10.69 -19.45
CA PRO A 418 21.48 10.38 -20.86
C PRO A 418 22.39 9.18 -21.11
N ARG A 419 23.39 8.92 -20.24
CA ARG A 419 24.29 7.77 -20.36
C ARG A 419 23.57 6.45 -20.12
N ILE A 420 22.61 6.43 -19.19
CA ILE A 420 21.76 5.26 -18.91
C ILE A 420 20.75 5.06 -20.03
N ARG A 421 20.15 6.14 -20.56
CA ARG A 421 19.22 6.09 -21.71
C ARG A 421 19.85 5.64 -23.03
N GLN A 422 21.16 5.85 -23.20
CA GLN A 422 21.92 5.40 -24.38
C GLN A 422 22.28 3.91 -24.32
N GLN A 423 22.23 3.30 -23.12
CA GLN A 423 22.28 1.85 -23.00
C GLN A 423 20.94 1.29 -23.54
N GLN A 424 21.00 0.18 -24.28
CA GLN A 424 19.85 -0.54 -24.84
C GLN A 424 18.72 -0.71 -23.81
N PRO A 425 17.46 -0.96 -24.22
CA PRO A 425 16.36 -1.20 -23.29
C PRO A 425 16.79 -2.21 -22.23
N ASN A 426 16.40 -1.98 -20.97
CA ASN A 426 16.83 -2.79 -19.82
C ASN A 426 16.80 -4.28 -20.22
N PRO A 427 17.94 -4.99 -20.27
CA PRO A 427 17.99 -6.37 -20.73
C PRO A 427 17.02 -7.28 -19.98
N VAL A 428 16.70 -6.95 -18.72
CA VAL A 428 15.71 -7.63 -17.91
C VAL A 428 14.30 -7.43 -18.45
N GLU A 429 13.93 -6.22 -18.85
CA GLU A 429 12.61 -5.90 -19.39
C GLU A 429 12.39 -6.50 -20.78
N GLN A 430 13.42 -6.46 -21.65
CA GLN A 430 13.38 -7.20 -22.93
C GLN A 430 13.16 -8.69 -22.69
N ARG A 431 13.90 -9.26 -21.74
CA ARG A 431 13.74 -10.67 -21.37
C ARG A 431 12.36 -10.96 -20.79
N TYR A 432 11.75 -10.05 -20.04
CA TYR A 432 10.40 -10.22 -19.52
C TYR A 432 9.38 -10.29 -20.65
N MET A 433 9.47 -9.40 -21.63
CA MET A 433 8.57 -9.39 -22.79
C MET A 433 8.71 -10.65 -23.64
N GLU A 434 9.94 -11.13 -23.85
CA GLU A 434 10.21 -12.42 -24.52
C GLU A 434 9.56 -13.59 -23.76
N LEU A 435 9.69 -13.63 -22.44
CA LEU A 435 9.14 -14.70 -21.61
C LEU A 435 7.61 -14.68 -21.56
N LEU A 436 7.00 -13.49 -21.51
CA LEU A 436 5.54 -13.35 -21.61
C LEU A 436 5.03 -13.83 -22.97
N ALA A 437 5.67 -13.40 -24.07
CA ALA A 437 5.29 -13.85 -25.41
C ALA A 437 5.43 -15.37 -25.57
N LEU A 438 6.51 -15.95 -25.02
CA LEU A 438 6.74 -17.39 -25.04
C LEU A 438 5.69 -18.14 -24.21
N ARG A 439 5.35 -17.64 -23.02
CA ARG A 439 4.28 -18.20 -22.18
C ARG A 439 2.93 -18.19 -22.91
N ASP A 440 2.59 -17.07 -23.55
CA ASP A 440 1.33 -16.94 -24.28
C ASP A 440 1.27 -17.89 -25.49
N ASP A 441 2.40 -18.12 -26.18
CA ASP A 441 2.50 -19.13 -27.23
C ASP A 441 2.28 -20.55 -26.69
N TYR A 442 2.91 -20.89 -25.55
CA TYR A 442 2.71 -22.20 -24.92
C TYR A 442 1.27 -22.43 -24.45
N ILE A 443 0.62 -21.42 -23.86
CA ILE A 443 -0.78 -21.51 -23.43
C ILE A 443 -1.68 -21.75 -24.64
N ARG A 444 -1.50 -20.99 -25.72
CA ARG A 444 -2.27 -21.15 -26.96
C ARG A 444 -2.13 -22.55 -27.54
N ARG A 445 -0.90 -23.09 -27.58
CA ARG A 445 -0.64 -24.47 -28.04
C ARG A 445 -1.28 -25.51 -27.12
N LEU A 446 -1.28 -25.29 -25.80
CA LEU A 446 -1.96 -26.18 -24.85
C LEU A 446 -3.48 -26.19 -25.08
N GLU A 447 -4.09 -25.02 -25.30
CA GLU A 447 -5.52 -24.91 -25.62
C GLU A 447 -5.86 -25.62 -26.94
N GLU A 448 -5.06 -25.42 -27.99
CA GLU A 448 -5.21 -26.13 -29.28
C GLU A 448 -5.11 -27.66 -29.11
N LEU A 449 -4.16 -28.15 -28.31
CA LEU A 449 -4.00 -29.57 -28.02
C LEU A 449 -5.19 -30.13 -27.21
N GLN A 450 -5.72 -29.37 -26.24
CA GLN A 450 -6.89 -29.77 -25.45
C GLN A 450 -8.16 -29.83 -26.31
N ILE A 451 -8.37 -28.87 -27.21
CA ILE A 451 -9.48 -28.87 -28.18
C ILE A 451 -9.36 -30.07 -29.13
N THR A 452 -8.14 -30.38 -29.58
CA THR A 452 -7.86 -31.52 -30.46
C THR A 452 -8.08 -32.87 -29.76
N ASN A 453 -7.82 -32.96 -28.46
CA ASN A 453 -8.11 -34.17 -27.67
C ASN A 453 -9.61 -34.34 -27.38
N ASN A 454 -10.34 -33.26 -27.08
CA ASN A 454 -11.78 -33.33 -26.83
C ASN A 454 -12.60 -33.63 -28.10
N SER A 455 -12.10 -33.25 -29.28
CA SER A 455 -12.72 -33.58 -30.57
C SER A 455 -12.46 -35.02 -31.06
N LYS A 456 -11.60 -35.79 -30.35
CA LYS A 456 -11.26 -37.19 -30.68
C LYS A 456 -11.97 -38.24 -29.83
N ILE A 457 -12.88 -37.87 -28.93
CA ILE A 457 -13.69 -38.83 -28.15
C ILE A 457 -15.08 -38.98 -28.81
N PRO A 458 -15.40 -40.10 -29.48
CA PRO A 458 -16.77 -40.37 -29.91
C PRO A 458 -17.59 -40.90 -28.73
N ASN A 459 -18.84 -40.43 -28.61
CA ASN A 459 -19.85 -41.03 -27.74
C ASN A 459 -20.09 -42.49 -28.14
N SER A 460 -19.61 -43.44 -27.32
CA SER A 460 -20.08 -44.82 -27.35
C SER A 460 -20.65 -45.19 -25.98
N SER A 461 -21.97 -45.21 -25.89
CA SER A 461 -22.72 -45.87 -24.83
C SER A 461 -22.78 -47.39 -25.08
N ALA A 462 -22.25 -48.21 -24.16
CA ALA A 462 -22.85 -49.49 -23.71
C ALA A 462 -21.90 -50.32 -22.80
N SER A 463 -22.39 -50.61 -21.58
CA SER A 463 -22.27 -51.81 -20.73
C SER A 463 -20.96 -52.64 -20.56
N SER A 464 -20.62 -52.79 -19.27
CA SER A 464 -20.13 -53.98 -18.52
C SER A 464 -18.80 -54.65 -18.88
N ALA A 465 -17.81 -54.55 -17.97
CA ALA A 465 -17.32 -55.63 -17.10
C ALA A 465 -15.92 -55.28 -16.54
N SER A 466 -15.71 -55.46 -15.23
CA SER A 466 -14.38 -55.46 -14.61
C SER A 466 -13.57 -56.66 -15.10
N PRO A 467 -12.22 -56.56 -15.18
CA PRO A 467 -11.44 -57.05 -14.04
C PRO A 467 -10.19 -56.24 -13.69
N SER A 468 -9.79 -56.43 -12.44
CA SER A 468 -8.61 -55.97 -11.73
C SER A 468 -7.28 -56.24 -12.46
N GLN A 469 -6.35 -55.28 -12.48
CA GLN A 469 -4.90 -55.57 -12.41
C GLN A 469 -4.04 -54.35 -12.05
N MET A 470 -3.34 -54.51 -10.93
CA MET A 470 -2.06 -53.94 -10.44
C MET A 470 -1.53 -52.60 -10.97
N MET A 471 -1.32 -51.68 -10.02
CA MET A 471 -0.39 -50.56 -10.15
C MET A 471 1.02 -51.06 -10.49
N SER A 472 1.63 -50.45 -11.50
CA SER A 472 3.09 -50.35 -11.59
C SER A 472 3.47 -48.88 -11.50
N GLN A 473 4.24 -48.55 -10.46
CA GLN A 473 5.01 -47.32 -10.39
C GLN A 473 6.00 -47.31 -11.55
N VAL A 474 6.09 -46.20 -12.28
CA VAL A 474 7.25 -45.90 -13.12
C VAL A 474 7.87 -44.60 -12.64
N GLN A 475 9.06 -44.76 -12.08
CA GLN A 475 10.02 -43.72 -11.70
C GLN A 475 10.38 -42.87 -12.92
N THR A 476 10.41 -41.56 -12.75
CA THR A 476 11.18 -40.65 -13.62
C THR A 476 12.63 -40.61 -13.13
N HIS A 477 13.56 -40.97 -14.01
CA HIS A 477 14.98 -40.69 -13.86
C HIS A 477 15.29 -39.31 -14.46
N PHE A 478 16.06 -38.54 -13.69
CA PHE A 478 16.63 -37.20 -13.92
C PHE A 478 15.72 -36.01 -13.63
#